data_AF-A0A3M1XHY2-F1
#
_entry.id   AF-A0A3M1XHY2-F1
#
_cell.length_a   1.000
_cell.length_b   1.000
_cell.length_c   1.000
_cell.angle_alpha   90.00
_cell.angle_beta   90.00
_cell.angle_gamma   90.00
#
_symmetry.space_group_name_H-M   'P 1'
#
loop_
_entity.id
_entity.type
_entity.pdbx_description
1 polymer ?
#
loop_
_entity_poly.entity_id
_entity_poly.type
_entity_poly.pdbx_seq_one_letter_code
_entity_poly.pdbx_strand_id
1 'polypeptide(L)'
;MCWAEEMYSAFTSSPRTGRSGAISSRFLAVRLPPLRTTSGCDPCPMRASHLIFLPVIGLLMTLACRDPYRPEIEGFESLMVIEGRVTDDTAGSQVRLSRSYGFEQSSAQAVQGATVRFDAESGESYLLTEVAPGLYQTDPDSWMPAPGAAYRLRVDTREGEAFASSYERLKVAPSISALDKAFTERNGQALGQIDQGMQIKLSTSDPTGETRFYQWAYDETYEFFVPYPIFERWEWEPTPRGVPIPWEEETYHCYRSLVSEEILIGTTRQLEEDVIRDFPLLFVDAQSGKVYWDYSLRVKQYALSEEEFAYLEAMKANTETTGSLFDPIPTEIRGNIMDLNDPERPVIGYFGASTVSEQRIFLHPNEWPTTVRRQRPLSRCEPDTIELDLFELQITGMPNESYIWYDTLYVEGIFPAGFLLVRPHCGDCKVTGFPERPPYWPN
;
A
#
# COMPACT_ATOMS: atom_id res chain seq x y z
N MET A 1 18.07 -54.23 14.94
CA MET A 1 17.06 -53.98 15.99
C MET A 1 15.97 -53.17 15.30
N CYS A 2 14.93 -53.83 14.79
CA CYS A 2 13.75 -54.25 15.56
C CYS A 2 12.99 -53.02 16.07
N TRP A 3 11.77 -52.71 15.63
CA TRP A 3 10.83 -53.14 14.59
C TRP A 3 9.65 -52.13 14.79
N ALA A 4 9.02 -51.59 13.74
CA ALA A 4 7.73 -52.04 13.21
C ALA A 4 6.56 -51.89 14.23
N GLU A 5 5.30 -51.59 13.93
CA GLU A 5 4.51 -51.31 12.73
C GLU A 5 3.05 -51.19 13.26
N GLU A 6 2.20 -50.38 12.63
CA GLU A 6 0.80 -50.74 12.30
C GLU A 6 -0.27 -50.89 13.43
N MET A 7 -1.60 -50.89 13.17
CA MET A 7 -2.42 -50.48 12.02
C MET A 7 -3.87 -50.15 12.48
N TYR A 8 -4.59 -49.42 11.61
CA TYR A 8 -6.03 -49.48 11.34
C TYR A 8 -7.01 -48.95 12.42
N SER A 9 -7.98 -48.10 12.08
CA SER A 9 -9.18 -48.36 11.24
C SER A 9 -10.03 -49.48 11.83
N ALA A 10 -11.35 -49.43 11.92
CA ALA A 10 -12.43 -48.49 11.65
C ALA A 10 -13.69 -49.34 11.94
N PHE A 11 -14.84 -48.79 12.30
CA PHE A 11 -16.14 -49.24 11.74
C PHE A 11 -17.30 -48.38 12.22
N THR A 12 -18.16 -48.05 11.26
CA THR A 12 -19.45 -47.40 11.43
C THR A 12 -20.52 -48.35 11.98
N SER A 13 -21.41 -47.89 12.85
CA SER A 13 -22.85 -48.24 12.75
C SER A 13 -23.77 -47.39 13.64
N SER A 14 -24.75 -46.76 12.99
CA SER A 14 -26.10 -46.47 13.52
C SER A 14 -26.96 -47.73 13.25
N PRO A 15 -28.17 -48.00 13.85
CA PRO A 15 -29.13 -46.99 14.31
C PRO A 15 -30.14 -47.36 15.43
N ARG A 16 -31.11 -46.44 15.63
CA ARG A 16 -32.52 -46.61 16.07
C ARG A 16 -32.92 -46.50 17.56
N THR A 17 -33.78 -45.47 17.77
CA THR A 17 -35.05 -45.45 18.54
C THR A 17 -35.06 -45.58 20.07
N GLY A 18 -35.75 -44.64 20.75
CA GLY A 18 -36.46 -44.96 22.01
C GLY A 18 -36.66 -43.84 23.05
N ARG A 19 -37.70 -43.01 22.87
CA ARG A 19 -38.51 -42.30 23.89
C ARG A 19 -37.98 -42.04 25.34
N SER A 20 -38.07 -40.76 25.71
CA SER A 20 -38.63 -40.20 26.97
C SER A 20 -38.02 -40.53 28.34
N GLY A 21 -37.89 -39.49 29.18
CA GLY A 21 -37.76 -39.64 30.63
C GLY A 21 -36.87 -38.55 31.25
N ALA A 22 -37.49 -37.55 31.89
CA ALA A 22 -36.75 -36.55 32.66
C ALA A 22 -36.90 -36.81 34.18
N ILE A 23 -36.06 -36.15 34.97
CA ILE A 23 -36.20 -35.85 36.41
C ILE A 23 -35.61 -36.88 37.42
N SER A 24 -34.55 -36.41 38.11
CA SER A 24 -34.21 -36.59 39.54
C SER A 24 -34.04 -37.98 40.18
N SER A 25 -32.91 -38.17 40.87
CA SER A 25 -32.95 -38.39 42.33
C SER A 25 -31.56 -38.25 43.01
N ARG A 26 -31.56 -37.67 44.21
CA ARG A 26 -30.47 -37.80 45.21
C ARG A 26 -30.66 -39.11 45.96
N PHE A 27 -29.58 -39.72 46.49
CA PHE A 27 -29.70 -40.56 47.69
C PHE A 27 -28.51 -40.43 48.66
N LEU A 28 -28.83 -40.55 49.95
CA LEU A 28 -27.95 -40.45 51.13
C LEU A 28 -27.50 -41.83 51.64
N ALA A 29 -26.37 -41.89 52.37
CA ALA A 29 -26.04 -43.02 53.27
C ALA A 29 -25.19 -42.63 54.51
N VAL A 30 -25.86 -42.15 55.57
CA VAL A 30 -25.89 -42.70 56.96
C VAL A 30 -24.91 -43.86 57.31
N ARG A 31 -24.19 -43.97 58.46
CA ARG A 31 -23.94 -43.11 59.67
C ARG A 31 -22.99 -43.84 60.71
N LEU A 32 -22.48 -43.12 61.75
CA LEU A 32 -22.03 -43.60 63.10
C LEU A 32 -20.61 -44.27 63.27
N PRO A 33 -20.03 -44.43 64.51
CA PRO A 33 -19.56 -43.43 65.51
C PRO A 33 -18.18 -43.85 66.16
N PRO A 34 -17.75 -43.51 67.41
CA PRO A 34 -17.63 -42.24 68.19
C PRO A 34 -16.18 -41.95 68.75
N LEU A 35 -16.07 -40.93 69.65
CA LEU A 35 -15.10 -40.72 70.77
C LEU A 35 -13.78 -39.88 70.63
N ARG A 36 -13.77 -38.77 71.41
CA ARG A 36 -12.73 -38.22 72.33
C ARG A 36 -11.28 -37.87 71.87
N THR A 37 -11.02 -36.55 71.88
CA THR A 37 -9.92 -35.81 72.56
C THR A 37 -8.52 -36.46 72.72
N THR A 38 -7.47 -35.87 72.12
CA THR A 38 -6.46 -35.00 72.81
C THR A 38 -5.40 -34.43 71.84
N SER A 39 -4.79 -33.33 72.27
CA SER A 39 -3.55 -32.63 71.81
C SER A 39 -2.52 -33.36 70.93
N GLY A 40 -1.90 -32.61 70.00
CA GLY A 40 -0.54 -32.89 69.50
C GLY A 40 -0.29 -32.53 68.02
N CYS A 41 0.05 -31.27 67.74
CA CYS A 41 0.65 -30.88 66.45
C CYS A 41 1.91 -30.05 66.69
N ASP A 42 3.04 -30.74 66.88
CA ASP A 42 4.35 -30.12 66.71
C ASP A 42 4.72 -30.09 65.22
N PRO A 43 5.24 -28.96 64.69
CA PRO A 43 5.60 -28.87 63.28
C PRO A 43 6.91 -29.64 62.98
N CYS A 44 6.86 -30.53 62.00
CA CYS A 44 8.06 -31.21 61.48
C CYS A 44 8.88 -30.24 60.61
N PRO A 45 10.19 -30.02 60.88
CA PRO A 45 10.97 -29.02 60.17
C PRO A 45 11.39 -29.49 58.78
N MET A 46 10.81 -28.89 57.73
CA MET A 46 11.35 -29.05 56.37
C MET A 46 12.74 -28.42 56.27
N ARG A 47 13.72 -29.20 55.82
CA ARG A 47 15.12 -28.77 55.62
C ARG A 47 15.20 -27.60 54.63
N ALA A 48 15.79 -26.49 55.07
CA ALA A 48 15.92 -25.24 54.31
C ALA A 48 16.91 -25.28 53.13
N SER A 49 17.35 -26.45 52.66
CA SER A 49 18.39 -26.59 51.62
C SER A 49 17.91 -26.37 50.18
N HIS A 50 16.60 -26.43 49.92
CA HIS A 50 16.05 -26.29 48.55
C HIS A 50 15.34 -24.96 48.28
N LEU A 51 15.06 -24.16 49.31
CA LEU A 51 14.45 -22.83 49.17
C LEU A 51 15.39 -21.76 48.59
N ILE A 52 16.70 -22.01 48.58
CA ILE A 52 17.72 -21.08 48.07
C ILE A 52 17.91 -21.21 46.54
N PHE A 53 17.59 -22.36 45.94
CA PHE A 53 17.75 -22.57 44.49
C PHE A 53 16.68 -21.86 43.64
N LEU A 54 15.46 -21.69 44.17
CA LEU A 54 14.36 -21.02 43.48
C LEU A 54 14.63 -19.53 43.15
N PRO A 55 15.09 -18.67 44.08
CA PRO A 55 15.45 -17.29 43.74
C PRO A 55 16.67 -17.19 42.83
N VAL A 56 17.62 -18.14 42.90
CA VAL A 56 18.80 -18.18 42.01
C VAL A 56 18.41 -18.50 40.57
N ILE A 57 17.47 -19.44 40.35
CA ILE A 57 16.93 -19.73 39.02
C ILE A 57 16.13 -18.53 38.48
N GLY A 58 15.34 -17.86 39.33
CA GLY A 58 14.64 -16.62 38.96
C GLY A 58 15.60 -15.51 38.52
N LEU A 59 16.74 -15.35 39.21
CA LEU A 59 17.76 -14.36 38.87
C LEU A 59 18.52 -14.70 37.56
N LEU A 60 18.77 -15.98 37.28
CA LEU A 60 19.36 -16.39 35.99
C LEU A 60 18.42 -16.10 34.80
N MET A 61 17.10 -16.24 34.97
CA MET A 61 16.14 -15.93 33.90
C MET A 61 16.11 -14.45 33.52
N THR A 62 16.47 -13.54 34.44
CA THR A 62 16.57 -12.09 34.15
C THR A 62 17.88 -11.66 33.49
N LEU A 63 18.88 -12.56 33.39
CA LEU A 63 20.15 -12.29 32.72
C LEU A 63 20.15 -12.74 31.24
N ALA A 64 19.01 -13.23 30.73
CA ALA A 64 18.82 -13.60 29.33
C ALA A 64 18.59 -12.37 28.43
N CYS A 65 19.51 -11.40 28.46
CA CYS A 65 19.64 -10.43 27.38
C CYS A 65 20.08 -11.20 26.12
N ARG A 66 19.11 -11.50 25.25
CA ARG A 66 19.41 -11.98 23.90
C ARG A 66 19.97 -10.80 23.12
N ASP A 67 21.29 -10.75 22.98
CA ASP A 67 21.92 -9.78 22.08
C ASP A 67 21.29 -9.94 20.68
N PRO A 68 20.79 -8.85 20.08
CA PRO A 68 20.29 -8.90 18.72
C PRO A 68 21.47 -9.20 17.82
N TYR A 69 21.42 -10.33 17.10
CA TYR A 69 22.39 -10.63 16.07
C TYR A 69 22.25 -9.57 14.96
N ARG A 70 23.15 -8.59 15.01
CA ARG A 70 23.37 -7.62 13.95
C ARG A 70 24.53 -8.17 13.12
N PRO A 71 24.28 -8.84 11.98
CA PRO A 71 25.36 -9.21 11.10
C PRO A 71 26.10 -7.93 10.68
N GLU A 72 27.43 -7.94 10.79
CA GLU A 72 28.25 -6.93 10.13
C GLU A 72 28.15 -7.21 8.63
N ILE A 73 27.21 -6.52 7.98
CA ILE A 73 27.04 -6.61 6.53
C ILE A 73 28.25 -5.91 5.92
N GLU A 74 29.06 -6.65 5.15
CA GLU A 74 30.14 -6.03 4.36
C GLU A 74 29.55 -4.95 3.45
N GLY A 75 30.32 -3.88 3.24
CA GLY A 75 29.78 -2.55 2.90
C GLY A 75 28.75 -2.54 1.77
N PHE A 76 27.61 -1.90 2.04
CA PHE A 76 26.57 -1.67 1.05
C PHE A 76 27.10 -0.79 -0.10
N GLU A 77 27.27 -1.38 -1.28
CA GLU A 77 27.58 -0.63 -2.50
C GLU A 77 26.30 0.04 -3.02
N SER A 78 26.32 1.36 -3.12
CA SER A 78 25.18 2.14 -3.60
C SER A 78 25.12 2.13 -5.12
N LEU A 79 24.27 1.27 -5.65
CA LEU A 79 24.10 1.06 -7.09
C LEU A 79 23.23 2.15 -7.69
N MET A 80 23.47 2.45 -8.97
CA MET A 80 22.62 3.34 -9.75
C MET A 80 21.30 2.64 -10.09
N VAL A 81 20.19 3.35 -9.93
CA VAL A 81 18.83 2.90 -10.28
C VAL A 81 18.28 3.85 -11.36
N ILE A 82 17.95 3.29 -12.53
CA ILE A 82 17.50 4.04 -13.71
C ILE A 82 16.23 3.40 -14.27
N GLU A 83 15.09 4.02 -14.01
CA GLU A 83 13.81 3.64 -14.62
C GLU A 83 13.49 4.63 -15.73
N GLY A 84 13.25 4.16 -16.96
CA GLY A 84 12.94 5.08 -18.05
C GLY A 84 11.97 4.49 -19.07
N ARG A 85 11.13 5.34 -19.66
CA ARG A 85 10.30 4.94 -20.80
C ARG A 85 10.14 6.07 -21.80
N VAL A 86 10.34 5.75 -23.08
CA VAL A 86 9.83 6.57 -24.19
C VAL A 86 8.39 6.16 -24.49
N THR A 87 7.50 7.15 -24.52
CA THR A 87 6.06 6.98 -24.74
C THR A 87 5.43 8.26 -25.29
N ASP A 88 4.26 8.14 -25.89
CA ASP A 88 3.43 9.21 -26.44
C ASP A 88 2.33 9.70 -25.47
N ASP A 89 2.49 9.38 -24.17
CA ASP A 89 1.65 9.87 -23.08
C ASP A 89 1.58 11.41 -23.05
N THR A 90 0.42 11.93 -22.69
CA THR A 90 0.18 13.33 -22.33
C THR A 90 1.15 13.90 -21.28
N ALA A 91 1.70 13.04 -20.42
CA ALA A 91 2.72 13.41 -19.44
C ALA A 91 4.16 13.36 -20.00
N GLY A 92 4.34 13.16 -21.30
CA GLY A 92 5.63 12.99 -21.96
C GLY A 92 6.35 11.70 -21.57
N SER A 93 7.51 11.49 -22.20
CA SER A 93 8.45 10.42 -21.83
C SER A 93 9.21 10.81 -20.56
N GLN A 94 9.45 9.84 -19.67
CA GLN A 94 10.01 10.08 -18.34
C GLN A 94 11.18 9.15 -18.00
N VAL A 95 12.12 9.65 -17.20
CA VAL A 95 13.24 8.91 -16.62
C VAL A 95 13.40 9.31 -15.15
N ARG A 96 13.44 8.31 -14.27
CA ARG A 96 13.73 8.48 -12.83
C ARG A 96 15.13 7.94 -12.53
N LEU A 97 15.94 8.76 -11.87
CA LEU A 97 17.28 8.44 -11.42
C LEU A 97 17.35 8.47 -9.90
N SER A 98 17.76 7.35 -9.29
CA SER A 98 18.03 7.26 -7.87
C SER A 98 19.22 6.35 -7.57
N ARG A 99 19.64 6.30 -6.31
CA ARG A 99 20.61 5.35 -5.79
C ARG A 99 19.90 4.32 -4.92
N SER A 100 20.33 3.06 -4.99
CA SER A 100 19.95 2.06 -4.00
C SER A 100 20.48 2.45 -2.61
N TYR A 101 19.77 2.03 -1.57
CA TYR A 101 20.05 2.37 -0.18
C TYR A 101 20.07 1.11 0.71
N GLY A 102 20.93 1.11 1.72
CA GLY A 102 21.04 0.01 2.67
C GLY A 102 19.92 0.01 3.70
N PHE A 103 19.75 -1.12 4.41
CA PHE A 103 18.66 -1.36 5.37
C PHE A 103 18.49 -0.28 6.47
N GLU A 104 19.58 0.40 6.86
CA GLU A 104 19.56 1.47 7.88
C GLU A 104 18.99 2.81 7.35
N GLN A 105 18.74 2.95 6.05
CA GLN A 105 18.13 4.13 5.44
C GLN A 105 16.65 3.90 5.11
N SER A 106 15.82 4.94 5.24
CA SER A 106 14.36 4.85 5.07
C SER A 106 13.86 5.10 3.64
N SER A 107 14.71 5.55 2.72
CA SER A 107 14.30 5.98 1.38
C SER A 107 15.49 6.08 0.41
N ALA A 108 15.25 5.84 -0.88
CA ALA A 108 16.24 6.05 -1.93
C ALA A 108 16.61 7.53 -2.10
N GLN A 109 17.89 7.79 -2.39
CA GLN A 109 18.37 9.13 -2.71
C GLN A 109 18.21 9.42 -4.21
N ALA A 110 17.54 10.51 -4.57
CA ALA A 110 17.39 10.95 -5.96
C ALA A 110 18.70 11.53 -6.54
N VAL A 111 19.01 11.21 -7.80
CA VAL A 111 20.22 11.69 -8.50
C VAL A 111 19.88 12.91 -9.35
N GLN A 112 20.32 14.08 -8.89
CA GLN A 112 19.89 15.38 -9.40
C GLN A 112 20.88 16.03 -10.37
N GLY A 113 20.34 16.77 -11.33
CA GLY A 113 21.09 17.60 -12.28
C GLY A 113 22.03 16.85 -13.22
N ALA A 114 21.73 15.58 -13.51
CA ALA A 114 22.37 14.81 -14.56
C ALA A 114 21.93 15.30 -15.95
N THR A 115 22.73 15.01 -16.98
CA THR A 115 22.34 15.23 -18.38
C THR A 115 21.65 13.97 -18.89
N VAL A 116 20.34 14.03 -19.10
CA VAL A 116 19.53 12.88 -19.53
C VAL A 116 18.98 13.13 -20.93
N ARG A 117 19.16 12.17 -21.84
CA ARG A 117 18.68 12.27 -23.23
C ARG A 117 18.24 10.93 -23.81
N PHE A 118 17.37 11.00 -24.81
CA PHE A 118 17.10 9.90 -25.72
C PHE A 118 17.86 10.11 -27.03
N ASP A 119 18.71 9.15 -27.42
CA ASP A 119 19.29 9.11 -28.77
C ASP A 119 18.42 8.20 -29.65
N ALA A 120 17.92 8.70 -30.76
CA ALA A 120 17.21 7.91 -31.77
C ALA A 120 18.20 7.16 -32.70
N GLU A 121 17.77 6.03 -33.27
CA GLU A 121 18.52 5.29 -34.29
C GLU A 121 18.78 6.12 -35.57
N SER A 122 17.94 7.13 -35.84
CA SER A 122 18.12 8.14 -36.90
C SER A 122 19.33 9.06 -36.69
N GLY A 123 19.88 9.12 -35.47
CA GLY A 123 20.99 10.00 -35.09
C GLY A 123 20.57 11.31 -34.43
N GLU A 124 19.27 11.56 -34.25
CA GLU A 124 18.74 12.69 -33.48
C GLU A 124 18.85 12.43 -31.96
N SER A 125 19.07 13.47 -31.17
CA SER A 125 19.10 13.39 -29.69
C SER A 125 18.10 14.37 -29.08
N TYR A 126 17.32 13.92 -28.10
CA TYR A 126 16.29 14.68 -27.40
C TYR A 126 16.65 14.80 -25.93
N LEU A 127 16.87 16.02 -25.43
CA LEU A 127 17.27 16.29 -24.06
C LEU A 127 16.04 16.37 -23.14
N LEU A 128 16.12 15.76 -21.96
CA LEU A 128 15.07 15.84 -20.94
C LEU A 128 15.37 16.97 -19.94
N THR A 129 14.31 17.52 -19.35
CA THR A 129 14.40 18.53 -18.28
C THR A 129 14.10 17.89 -16.93
N GLU A 130 14.87 18.21 -15.89
CA GLU A 130 14.57 17.79 -14.52
C GLU A 130 13.38 18.61 -13.98
N VAL A 131 12.26 17.94 -13.69
CA VAL A 131 10.99 18.57 -13.25
C VAL A 131 10.77 18.42 -11.74
N ALA A 132 11.38 17.41 -11.13
CA ALA A 132 11.46 17.19 -9.69
C ALA A 132 12.78 16.46 -9.39
N PRO A 133 13.28 16.44 -8.13
CA PRO A 133 14.55 15.80 -7.80
C PRO A 133 14.69 14.37 -8.36
N GLY A 134 15.61 14.18 -9.31
CA GLY A 134 15.84 12.90 -9.97
C GLY A 134 14.76 12.44 -10.96
N LEU A 135 13.74 13.25 -11.25
CA LEU A 135 12.73 12.98 -12.28
C LEU A 135 12.95 13.90 -13.48
N TYR A 136 13.26 13.29 -14.62
CA TYR A 136 13.53 13.95 -15.90
C TYR A 136 12.40 13.62 -16.87
N GLN A 137 11.97 14.61 -17.64
CA GLN A 137 10.81 14.51 -18.51
C GLN A 137 11.04 15.24 -19.84
N THR A 138 10.49 14.72 -20.93
CA THR A 138 10.40 15.45 -22.21
C THR A 138 9.16 16.33 -22.23
N ASP A 139 9.26 17.51 -22.83
CA ASP A 139 8.10 18.33 -23.14
C ASP A 139 7.32 17.73 -24.32
N PRO A 140 6.07 17.23 -24.13
CA PRO A 140 5.27 16.60 -25.19
C PRO A 140 4.80 17.59 -26.26
N ASP A 141 4.74 18.90 -25.97
CA ASP A 141 4.41 19.93 -26.96
C ASP A 141 5.61 20.20 -27.90
N SER A 142 6.84 19.99 -27.41
CA SER A 142 8.08 20.15 -28.18
C SER A 142 8.51 18.88 -28.92
N TRP A 143 8.21 17.69 -28.40
CA TRP A 143 8.61 16.42 -29.01
C TRP A 143 7.67 15.25 -28.67
N MET A 144 7.39 14.43 -29.68
CA MET A 144 6.65 13.18 -29.56
C MET A 144 7.42 12.05 -30.27
N PRO A 145 7.59 10.87 -29.66
CA PRO A 145 8.30 9.77 -30.30
C PRO A 145 7.51 9.17 -31.46
N ALA A 146 8.21 8.67 -32.48
CA ALA A 146 7.60 8.09 -33.67
C ALA A 146 7.31 6.59 -33.49
N PRO A 147 6.07 6.11 -33.73
CA PRO A 147 5.74 4.69 -33.75
C PRO A 147 6.71 3.85 -34.58
N GLY A 148 7.23 2.76 -33.98
CA GLY A 148 8.18 1.86 -34.61
C GLY A 148 9.62 2.38 -34.74
N ALA A 149 9.93 3.62 -34.34
CA ALA A 149 11.32 4.10 -34.24
C ALA A 149 12.04 3.49 -33.02
N ALA A 150 13.36 3.39 -33.08
CA ALA A 150 14.16 2.88 -31.97
C ALA A 150 14.92 4.01 -31.25
N TYR A 151 14.92 3.96 -29.93
CA TYR A 151 15.54 4.94 -29.03
C TYR A 151 16.42 4.22 -28.02
N ARG A 152 17.46 4.89 -27.54
CA ARG A 152 18.19 4.49 -26.32
C ARG A 152 18.25 5.66 -25.33
N LEU A 153 18.28 5.33 -24.05
CA LEU A 153 18.61 6.27 -22.99
C LEU A 153 20.12 6.51 -22.92
N ARG A 154 20.50 7.76 -22.64
CA ARG A 154 21.81 8.12 -22.11
C ARG A 154 21.68 9.05 -20.90
N VAL A 155 22.51 8.80 -19.90
CA VAL A 155 22.59 9.57 -18.65
C VAL A 155 24.05 9.87 -18.37
N ASP A 156 24.41 11.14 -18.24
CA ASP A 156 25.74 11.57 -17.80
C ASP A 156 25.58 12.28 -16.44
N THR A 157 26.10 11.71 -15.34
CA THR A 157 25.95 12.25 -13.97
C THR A 157 26.95 13.39 -13.71
N ARG A 158 26.65 14.25 -12.73
CA ARG A 158 27.60 15.29 -12.27
C ARG A 158 28.87 14.72 -11.64
N GLU A 159 28.81 13.45 -11.21
CA GLU A 159 29.90 12.71 -10.57
C GLU A 159 30.83 12.06 -11.63
N GLY A 160 30.47 12.12 -12.91
CA GLY A 160 31.29 11.66 -14.04
C GLY A 160 31.02 10.22 -14.49
N GLU A 161 29.96 9.59 -13.96
CA GLU A 161 29.46 8.31 -14.48
C GLU A 161 28.60 8.55 -15.71
N ALA A 162 28.71 7.66 -16.69
CA ALA A 162 27.89 7.68 -17.90
C ALA A 162 27.20 6.32 -18.06
N PHE A 163 25.90 6.34 -18.31
CA PHE A 163 25.08 5.14 -18.51
C PHE A 163 24.40 5.18 -19.87
N ALA A 164 24.19 4.01 -20.49
CA ALA A 164 23.36 3.89 -21.69
C ALA A 164 22.55 2.59 -21.69
N SER A 165 21.38 2.62 -22.32
CA SER A 165 20.60 1.42 -22.60
C SER A 165 20.95 0.80 -23.95
N SER A 166 20.44 -0.42 -24.20
CA SER A 166 20.15 -0.89 -25.56
C SER A 166 19.21 0.07 -26.30
N TYR A 167 19.10 -0.12 -27.62
CA TYR A 167 18.01 0.47 -28.39
C TYR A 167 16.73 -0.36 -28.20
N GLU A 168 15.69 0.23 -27.61
CA GLU A 168 14.34 -0.33 -27.63
C GLU A 168 13.54 0.30 -28.77
N ARG A 169 12.70 -0.52 -29.43
CA ARG A 169 11.79 -0.05 -30.49
C ARG A 169 10.44 0.32 -29.90
N LEU A 170 9.94 1.52 -30.20
CA LEU A 170 8.64 2.00 -29.75
C LEU A 170 7.51 1.12 -30.31
N LYS A 171 7.06 0.15 -29.52
CA LYS A 171 5.91 -0.69 -29.87
C LYS A 171 4.62 0.13 -29.77
N VAL A 172 3.63 -0.24 -30.58
CA VAL A 172 2.30 0.39 -30.53
C VAL A 172 1.41 -0.41 -29.60
N ALA A 173 0.98 0.18 -28.49
CA ALA A 173 -0.02 -0.41 -27.62
C ALA A 173 -1.38 -0.49 -28.35
N PRO A 174 -2.00 -1.68 -28.47
CA PRO A 174 -3.35 -1.80 -29.01
C PRO A 174 -4.36 -1.17 -28.05
N SER A 175 -5.57 -0.88 -28.53
CA SER A 175 -6.64 -0.34 -27.70
C SER A 175 -7.07 -1.33 -26.60
N ILE A 176 -7.29 -0.82 -25.39
CA ILE A 176 -8.06 -1.55 -24.37
C ILE A 176 -9.47 -1.81 -24.93
N SER A 177 -9.91 -3.07 -24.93
CA SER A 177 -11.18 -3.49 -25.56
C SER A 177 -12.37 -3.33 -24.63
N ALA A 178 -12.18 -3.60 -23.34
CA ALA A 178 -13.18 -3.38 -22.29
C ALA A 178 -12.55 -3.20 -20.91
N LEU A 179 -13.23 -2.41 -20.07
CA LEU A 179 -13.02 -2.32 -18.63
C LEU A 179 -14.35 -2.66 -17.93
N ASP A 180 -14.53 -3.94 -17.63
CA ASP A 180 -15.76 -4.48 -17.06
C ASP A 180 -15.78 -4.36 -15.54
N LYS A 181 -16.98 -4.12 -14.99
CA LYS A 181 -17.23 -3.91 -13.56
C LYS A 181 -18.12 -5.01 -13.02
N ALA A 182 -17.64 -5.77 -12.05
CA ALA A 182 -18.40 -6.84 -11.41
C ALA A 182 -18.31 -6.74 -9.88
N PHE A 183 -19.46 -6.57 -9.22
CA PHE A 183 -19.51 -6.74 -7.76
C PHE A 183 -19.18 -8.20 -7.42
N THR A 184 -18.24 -8.39 -6.49
CA THR A 184 -17.81 -9.72 -6.04
C THR A 184 -17.47 -9.74 -4.57
N GLU A 185 -17.47 -10.95 -4.01
CA GLU A 185 -17.00 -11.25 -2.67
C GLU A 185 -15.72 -12.10 -2.76
N ARG A 186 -14.77 -11.88 -1.87
CA ARG A 186 -13.56 -12.71 -1.74
C ARG A 186 -13.24 -12.98 -0.27
N ASN A 187 -12.46 -14.01 0.02
CA ASN A 187 -11.93 -14.21 1.37
C ASN A 187 -10.99 -13.04 1.72
N GLY A 188 -11.23 -12.40 2.86
CA GLY A 188 -10.36 -11.34 3.38
C GLY A 188 -9.13 -11.89 4.09
N GLN A 189 -8.30 -10.98 4.62
CA GLN A 189 -7.05 -11.35 5.28
C GLN A 189 -7.26 -12.07 6.62
N ALA A 190 -8.32 -11.75 7.38
CA ALA A 190 -8.64 -12.46 8.61
C ALA A 190 -9.45 -13.76 8.33
N LEU A 191 -9.22 -14.79 9.13
CA LEU A 191 -9.92 -16.08 8.99
C LEU A 191 -11.44 -15.91 9.13
N GLY A 192 -12.18 -16.19 8.06
CA GLY A 192 -13.64 -16.05 8.02
C GLY A 192 -14.13 -14.64 7.69
N GLN A 193 -13.23 -13.68 7.41
CA GLN A 193 -13.59 -12.40 6.80
C GLN A 193 -13.98 -12.59 5.34
N ILE A 194 -15.02 -11.89 4.90
CA ILE A 194 -15.42 -11.79 3.51
C ILE A 194 -15.33 -10.32 3.12
N ASP A 195 -14.46 -10.01 2.17
CA ASP A 195 -14.33 -8.67 1.61
C ASP A 195 -15.29 -8.54 0.43
N GLN A 196 -16.15 -7.52 0.49
CA GLN A 196 -17.11 -7.17 -0.55
C GLN A 196 -16.57 -5.98 -1.34
N GLY A 197 -16.59 -6.04 -2.68
CA GLY A 197 -15.99 -4.98 -3.49
C GLY A 197 -16.37 -5.04 -4.96
N MET A 198 -15.85 -4.08 -5.72
CA MET A 198 -15.97 -4.04 -7.17
C MET A 198 -14.70 -4.61 -7.79
N GLN A 199 -14.79 -5.76 -8.46
CA GLN A 199 -13.73 -6.23 -9.33
C GLN A 199 -13.83 -5.50 -10.65
N ILE A 200 -12.76 -4.78 -10.99
CA ILE A 200 -12.53 -4.21 -12.31
C ILE A 200 -11.71 -5.23 -13.10
N LYS A 201 -12.17 -5.53 -14.31
CA LYS A 201 -11.54 -6.49 -15.21
C LYS A 201 -11.16 -5.83 -16.52
N LEU A 202 -9.99 -6.15 -17.04
CA LEU A 202 -9.50 -5.66 -18.32
C LEU A 202 -9.61 -6.74 -19.38
N SER A 203 -10.08 -6.36 -20.57
CA SER A 203 -9.94 -7.16 -21.78
C SER A 203 -9.22 -6.35 -22.86
N THR A 204 -8.30 -6.97 -23.58
CA THR A 204 -7.56 -6.37 -24.69
C THR A 204 -7.29 -7.39 -25.80
N SER A 205 -7.05 -6.91 -27.03
CA SER A 205 -6.72 -7.75 -28.17
C SER A 205 -5.94 -6.99 -29.23
N ASP A 206 -4.97 -7.65 -29.86
CA ASP A 206 -4.24 -7.15 -31.02
C ASP A 206 -4.50 -8.04 -32.26
N PRO A 207 -5.43 -7.67 -33.16
CA PRO A 207 -5.68 -8.43 -34.38
C PRO A 207 -4.48 -8.55 -35.32
N THR A 208 -3.42 -7.75 -35.15
CA THR A 208 -2.18 -7.86 -35.93
C THR A 208 -1.22 -8.90 -35.35
N GLY A 209 -1.32 -9.19 -34.05
CA GLY A 209 -0.49 -10.15 -33.34
C GLY A 209 0.94 -9.68 -33.03
N GLU A 210 1.22 -8.38 -33.22
CA GLU A 210 2.53 -7.74 -33.01
C GLU A 210 2.83 -7.51 -31.51
N THR A 211 1.82 -7.59 -30.63
CA THR A 211 1.92 -7.29 -29.19
C THR A 211 1.64 -8.50 -28.31
N ARG A 212 2.61 -9.41 -28.15
CA ARG A 212 2.45 -10.62 -27.31
C ARG A 212 2.69 -10.42 -25.81
N PHE A 213 3.06 -9.22 -25.40
CA PHE A 213 3.43 -8.89 -24.02
C PHE A 213 2.87 -7.52 -23.64
N TYR A 214 2.24 -7.45 -22.47
CA TYR A 214 1.47 -6.30 -22.02
C TYR A 214 1.89 -5.91 -20.61
N GLN A 215 1.92 -4.61 -20.33
CA GLN A 215 1.88 -4.05 -18.98
C GLN A 215 0.66 -3.16 -18.84
N TRP A 216 0.06 -3.19 -17.65
CA TRP A 216 -0.94 -2.24 -17.23
C TRP A 216 -0.44 -1.44 -16.04
N ALA A 217 -0.79 -0.16 -16.03
CA ALA A 217 -0.69 0.72 -14.87
C ALA A 217 -2.03 1.43 -14.72
N TYR A 218 -2.31 1.99 -13.55
CA TYR A 218 -3.50 2.83 -13.37
C TYR A 218 -3.25 4.01 -12.45
N ASP A 219 -4.00 5.10 -12.70
CA ASP A 219 -4.28 6.12 -11.71
C ASP A 219 -5.74 6.01 -11.27
N GLU A 220 -5.95 5.99 -9.98
CA GLU A 220 -7.27 6.16 -9.37
C GLU A 220 -7.38 7.57 -8.78
N THR A 221 -8.58 8.12 -8.77
CA THR A 221 -8.88 9.38 -8.08
C THR A 221 -10.27 9.27 -7.48
N TYR A 222 -10.43 9.68 -6.24
CA TYR A 222 -11.70 9.58 -5.53
C TYR A 222 -12.09 10.84 -4.78
N GLU A 223 -13.38 11.09 -4.72
CA GLU A 223 -14.00 12.19 -3.99
C GLU A 223 -14.21 11.82 -2.52
N PHE A 224 -13.86 12.73 -1.61
CA PHE A 224 -14.08 12.53 -0.19
C PHE A 224 -14.44 13.81 0.54
N PHE A 225 -15.15 13.61 1.66
CA PHE A 225 -15.54 14.67 2.56
C PHE A 225 -14.96 14.37 3.95
N VAL A 226 -14.40 15.37 4.62
CA VAL A 226 -13.93 15.22 6.01
C VAL A 226 -15.11 15.14 6.97
N PRO A 227 -15.01 14.35 8.06
CA PRO A 227 -16.09 14.21 9.03
C PRO A 227 -16.33 15.45 9.90
N TYR A 228 -15.33 16.32 10.07
CA TYR A 228 -15.38 17.48 10.98
C TYR A 228 -14.99 18.78 10.25
N PRO A 229 -15.82 19.26 9.31
CA PRO A 229 -15.54 20.45 8.50
C PRO A 229 -15.31 21.70 9.36
N ILE A 230 -14.29 22.48 9.00
CA ILE A 230 -13.99 23.76 9.64
C ILE A 230 -14.66 24.89 8.85
N PHE A 231 -15.63 25.56 9.47
CA PHE A 231 -16.35 26.69 8.86
C PHE A 231 -15.84 28.07 9.31
N GLU A 232 -15.11 28.12 10.42
CA GLU A 232 -14.60 29.35 11.04
C GLU A 232 -13.14 29.16 11.47
N ARG A 233 -12.36 30.24 11.53
CA ARG A 233 -11.03 30.29 12.17
C ARG A 233 -10.97 31.43 13.17
N TRP A 234 -10.47 31.20 14.38
CA TRP A 234 -10.21 32.28 15.32
C TRP A 234 -8.87 32.96 15.01
N GLU A 235 -8.90 34.21 14.56
CA GLU A 235 -7.71 35.07 14.60
C GLU A 235 -7.66 35.80 15.95
N TRP A 236 -6.52 35.67 16.64
CA TRP A 236 -6.30 36.23 17.98
C TRP A 236 -5.62 37.61 17.96
N GLU A 237 -5.09 38.03 16.81
CA GLU A 237 -4.63 39.40 16.58
C GLU A 237 -5.73 40.17 15.84
N PRO A 238 -6.09 41.42 16.24
CA PRO A 238 -5.52 42.21 17.34
C PRO A 238 -6.31 42.14 18.66
N THR A 239 -7.32 41.25 18.80
CA THR A 239 -8.24 41.25 19.96
C THR A 239 -8.04 40.09 20.93
N PRO A 240 -7.89 40.32 22.26
CA PRO A 240 -7.73 39.26 23.27
C PRO A 240 -8.89 38.26 23.44
N ARG A 241 -9.96 38.38 22.66
CA ARG A 241 -11.10 37.44 22.65
C ARG A 241 -11.10 36.53 21.41
N GLY A 242 -10.16 36.77 20.50
CA GLY A 242 -10.23 36.34 19.11
C GLY A 242 -11.45 36.92 18.36
N VAL A 243 -11.45 36.75 17.05
CA VAL A 243 -12.64 36.93 16.20
C VAL A 243 -12.79 35.68 15.33
N PRO A 244 -13.97 35.05 15.25
CA PRO A 244 -14.21 34.00 14.29
C PRO A 244 -14.32 34.63 12.90
N ILE A 245 -13.44 34.24 12.01
CA ILE A 245 -13.43 34.63 10.60
C ILE A 245 -13.95 33.43 9.80
N PRO A 246 -14.94 33.60 8.92
CA PRO A 246 -15.40 32.52 8.03
C PRO A 246 -14.22 31.94 7.23
N TRP A 247 -14.19 30.62 7.08
CA TRP A 247 -13.24 30.00 6.18
C TRP A 247 -13.70 30.20 4.73
N GLU A 248 -12.99 31.03 3.96
CA GLU A 248 -13.41 31.40 2.58
C GLU A 248 -13.17 30.28 1.55
N GLU A 249 -12.32 29.30 1.88
CA GLU A 249 -11.99 28.16 1.02
C GLU A 249 -12.75 26.88 1.43
N GLU A 250 -13.15 26.07 0.45
CA GLU A 250 -13.73 24.75 0.73
C GLU A 250 -12.61 23.78 1.20
N THR A 251 -12.50 23.59 2.52
CA THR A 251 -11.53 22.69 3.18
C THR A 251 -12.12 21.33 3.52
N TYR A 252 -13.41 21.09 3.25
CA TYR A 252 -14.08 19.86 3.66
C TYR A 252 -14.33 18.86 2.54
N HIS A 253 -14.25 19.29 1.27
CA HIS A 253 -14.51 18.48 0.08
C HIS A 253 -13.26 18.50 -0.80
N CYS A 254 -12.66 17.34 -1.01
CA CYS A 254 -11.43 17.18 -1.79
C CYS A 254 -11.48 15.91 -2.63
N TYR A 255 -10.52 15.85 -3.55
CA TYR A 255 -10.16 14.67 -4.31
C TYR A 255 -8.82 14.13 -3.83
N ARG A 256 -8.60 12.83 -3.93
CA ARG A 256 -7.28 12.21 -3.73
C ARG A 256 -6.96 11.28 -4.88
N SER A 257 -5.78 11.44 -5.46
CA SER A 257 -5.25 10.57 -6.49
C SER A 257 -4.20 9.60 -5.93
N LEU A 258 -4.20 8.37 -6.43
CA LEU A 258 -3.21 7.33 -6.13
C LEU A 258 -2.85 6.61 -7.43
N VAL A 259 -1.66 5.99 -7.47
CA VAL A 259 -1.15 5.24 -8.64
C VAL A 259 -0.97 3.76 -8.29
N SER A 260 -0.97 2.90 -9.31
CA SER A 260 -0.71 1.46 -9.16
C SER A 260 0.71 1.18 -8.66
N GLU A 261 0.82 0.48 -7.53
CA GLU A 261 2.10 0.01 -6.96
C GLU A 261 2.46 -1.42 -7.39
N GLU A 262 1.48 -2.22 -7.84
CA GLU A 262 1.71 -3.62 -8.28
C GLU A 262 2.22 -3.69 -9.74
N ILE A 263 3.14 -4.62 -10.01
CA ILE A 263 3.56 -4.98 -11.37
C ILE A 263 2.46 -5.82 -12.03
N LEU A 264 1.65 -5.19 -12.87
CA LEU A 264 0.57 -5.84 -13.61
C LEU A 264 1.01 -6.11 -15.05
N ILE A 265 1.32 -7.37 -15.35
CA ILE A 265 1.79 -7.82 -16.66
C ILE A 265 1.00 -9.04 -17.15
N GLY A 266 0.95 -9.23 -18.47
CA GLY A 266 0.29 -10.38 -19.10
C GLY A 266 0.86 -10.70 -20.47
N THR A 267 0.69 -11.94 -20.93
CA THR A 267 1.20 -12.39 -22.23
C THR A 267 0.22 -13.29 -22.96
N THR A 268 0.19 -13.17 -24.28
CA THR A 268 -0.56 -14.03 -25.20
C THR A 268 0.35 -15.00 -25.97
N ARG A 269 1.63 -15.13 -25.59
CA ARG A 269 2.63 -16.00 -26.25
C ARG A 269 2.22 -17.48 -26.31
N GLN A 270 1.41 -17.94 -25.36
CA GLN A 270 0.88 -19.31 -25.30
C GLN A 270 -0.53 -19.45 -25.89
N LEU A 271 -1.09 -18.39 -26.48
CA LEU A 271 -2.44 -18.36 -27.05
C LEU A 271 -2.36 -18.24 -28.58
N GLU A 272 -3.27 -18.92 -29.28
CA GLU A 272 -3.37 -18.83 -30.74
C GLU A 272 -3.75 -17.40 -31.18
N GLU A 273 -4.79 -16.84 -30.55
CA GLU A 273 -5.22 -15.46 -30.72
C GLU A 273 -4.52 -14.52 -29.72
N ASP A 274 -4.18 -13.32 -30.17
CA ASP A 274 -3.62 -12.26 -29.31
C ASP A 274 -4.75 -11.55 -28.56
N VAL A 275 -5.35 -12.26 -27.60
CA VAL A 275 -6.53 -11.80 -26.85
C VAL A 275 -6.40 -12.17 -25.38
N ILE A 276 -6.51 -11.16 -24.51
CA ILE A 276 -6.65 -11.33 -23.06
C ILE A 276 -8.07 -10.90 -22.68
N ARG A 277 -8.80 -11.77 -21.98
CA ARG A 277 -10.17 -11.49 -21.48
C ARG A 277 -10.20 -11.58 -19.96
N ASP A 278 -11.04 -10.74 -19.35
CA ASP A 278 -11.37 -10.81 -17.92
C ASP A 278 -10.16 -10.71 -16.95
N PHE A 279 -9.04 -10.10 -17.36
CA PHE A 279 -7.86 -9.94 -16.50
C PHE A 279 -8.21 -9.16 -15.22
N PRO A 280 -8.00 -9.71 -14.00
CA PRO A 280 -8.49 -9.12 -12.76
C PRO A 280 -7.62 -7.94 -12.30
N LEU A 281 -7.74 -6.80 -12.99
CA LEU A 281 -6.87 -5.63 -12.86
C LEU A 281 -6.84 -5.02 -11.46
N LEU A 282 -8.01 -4.80 -10.84
CA LEU A 282 -8.11 -4.14 -9.54
C LEU A 282 -9.40 -4.56 -8.81
N PHE A 283 -9.27 -4.95 -7.55
CA PHE A 283 -10.40 -5.11 -6.63
C PHE A 283 -10.51 -3.89 -5.72
N VAL A 284 -11.59 -3.11 -5.86
CA VAL A 284 -11.84 -1.94 -5.03
C VAL A 284 -12.77 -2.33 -3.88
N ASP A 285 -12.20 -2.43 -2.68
CA ASP A 285 -12.90 -2.83 -1.44
C ASP A 285 -13.94 -1.77 -1.02
N ALA A 286 -15.16 -2.21 -0.69
CA ALA A 286 -16.22 -1.36 -0.16
C ALA A 286 -15.87 -0.69 1.19
N GLN A 287 -14.94 -1.27 1.97
CA GLN A 287 -14.44 -0.71 3.22
C GLN A 287 -13.27 0.28 3.04
N SER A 288 -12.72 0.43 1.83
CA SER A 288 -11.57 1.31 1.56
C SER A 288 -11.83 2.81 1.78
N GLY A 289 -13.10 3.22 1.89
CA GLY A 289 -13.51 4.64 1.88
C GLY A 289 -13.50 5.28 0.50
N LYS A 290 -12.64 4.82 -0.42
CA LYS A 290 -12.42 5.38 -1.78
C LYS A 290 -13.69 5.40 -2.65
N VAL A 291 -14.63 4.50 -2.38
CA VAL A 291 -15.84 4.29 -3.19
C VAL A 291 -17.12 4.73 -2.48
N TYR A 292 -17.03 5.57 -1.45
CA TYR A 292 -18.22 6.09 -0.77
C TYR A 292 -18.99 7.12 -1.61
N TRP A 293 -18.25 8.00 -2.27
CA TRP A 293 -18.74 8.95 -3.28
C TRP A 293 -18.34 8.45 -4.68
N ASP A 294 -18.08 9.38 -5.61
CA ASP A 294 -17.59 9.04 -6.94
C ASP A 294 -16.10 8.66 -6.91
N TYR A 295 -15.77 7.67 -7.74
CA TYR A 295 -14.43 7.13 -7.92
C TYR A 295 -14.12 7.02 -9.41
N SER A 296 -12.92 7.42 -9.82
CA SER A 296 -12.42 7.32 -11.19
C SER A 296 -11.21 6.41 -11.24
N LEU A 297 -11.15 5.53 -12.25
CA LEU A 297 -9.96 4.77 -12.60
C LEU A 297 -9.60 5.06 -14.05
N ARG A 298 -8.37 5.50 -14.32
CA ARG A 298 -7.78 5.43 -15.66
C ARG A 298 -6.74 4.34 -15.69
N VAL A 299 -6.90 3.45 -16.65
CA VAL A 299 -5.96 2.38 -16.95
C VAL A 299 -5.12 2.79 -18.15
N LYS A 300 -3.82 2.58 -18.05
CA LYS A 300 -2.83 2.76 -19.11
C LYS A 300 -2.30 1.38 -19.51
N GLN A 301 -2.25 1.10 -20.80
CA GLN A 301 -1.76 -0.14 -21.39
C GLN A 301 -0.54 0.15 -22.26
N TYR A 302 0.50 -0.68 -22.11
CA TYR A 302 1.75 -0.62 -22.85
C TYR A 302 2.05 -1.97 -23.53
N ALA A 303 2.66 -1.91 -24.71
CA ALA A 303 3.17 -3.06 -25.46
C ALA A 303 4.66 -3.26 -25.13
N LEU A 304 5.03 -4.39 -24.54
CA LEU A 304 6.40 -4.65 -24.10
C LEU A 304 7.23 -5.42 -25.15
N SER A 305 8.55 -5.26 -25.10
CA SER A 305 9.49 -6.25 -25.65
C SER A 305 9.47 -7.55 -24.83
N GLU A 306 10.00 -8.65 -25.37
CA GLU A 306 10.07 -9.92 -24.61
C GLU A 306 11.06 -9.77 -23.44
N GLU A 307 12.12 -8.98 -23.66
CA GLU A 307 13.14 -8.59 -22.72
C GLU A 307 12.59 -7.72 -21.57
N GLU A 308 11.78 -6.69 -21.88
CA GLU A 308 11.12 -5.87 -20.86
C GLU A 308 10.10 -6.68 -20.05
N PHE A 309 9.34 -7.59 -20.69
CA PHE A 309 8.44 -8.49 -19.98
C PHE A 309 9.20 -9.43 -19.03
N ALA A 310 10.29 -10.06 -19.49
CA ALA A 310 11.11 -10.94 -18.66
C ALA A 310 11.75 -10.22 -17.46
N TYR A 311 12.19 -8.96 -17.66
CA TYR A 311 12.68 -8.10 -16.58
C TYR A 311 11.58 -7.84 -15.52
N LEU A 312 10.38 -7.45 -15.95
CA LEU A 312 9.25 -7.19 -15.04
C LEU A 312 8.76 -8.47 -14.33
N GLU A 313 8.76 -9.62 -15.01
CA GLU A 313 8.41 -10.93 -14.42
C GLU A 313 9.43 -11.33 -13.33
N ALA A 314 10.72 -11.13 -13.58
CA ALA A 314 11.77 -11.34 -12.58
C ALA A 314 11.64 -10.36 -11.39
N MET A 315 11.30 -9.09 -11.62
CA MET A 315 11.03 -8.15 -10.52
C MET A 315 9.84 -8.60 -9.67
N LYS A 316 8.71 -8.95 -10.30
CA LYS A 316 7.49 -9.39 -9.60
C LYS A 316 7.77 -10.63 -8.74
N ALA A 317 8.52 -11.60 -9.27
CA ALA A 317 8.91 -12.80 -8.53
C ALA A 317 9.77 -12.47 -7.28
N ASN A 318 10.72 -11.53 -7.40
CA ASN A 318 11.58 -11.12 -6.28
C ASN A 318 10.84 -10.25 -5.24
N THR A 319 9.84 -9.45 -5.63
CA THR A 319 9.12 -8.54 -4.71
C THR A 319 7.92 -9.16 -4.01
N GLU A 320 7.22 -10.11 -4.64
CA GLU A 320 6.03 -10.78 -4.07
C GLU A 320 6.39 -12.02 -3.22
N THR A 321 7.69 -12.33 -3.13
CA THR A 321 8.27 -13.33 -2.24
C THR A 321 7.95 -12.99 -0.77
N THR A 322 7.17 -13.86 -0.10
CA THR A 322 6.55 -13.57 1.21
C THR A 322 7.50 -13.80 2.41
N GLY A 323 8.72 -14.30 2.18
CA GLY A 323 9.73 -14.55 3.20
C GLY A 323 9.67 -15.95 3.84
N SER A 324 9.09 -16.93 3.14
CA SER A 324 9.06 -18.34 3.54
C SER A 324 10.41 -19.01 3.36
N LEU A 325 10.68 -20.07 4.14
CA LEU A 325 11.90 -20.89 4.04
C LEU A 325 12.04 -21.63 2.69
N PHE A 326 10.95 -21.70 1.91
CA PHE A 326 10.90 -22.36 0.60
C PHE A 326 10.75 -21.39 -0.57
N ASP A 327 10.83 -20.09 -0.31
CA ASP A 327 10.76 -19.08 -1.37
C ASP A 327 12.02 -19.14 -2.26
N PRO A 328 11.91 -18.74 -3.54
CA PRO A 328 13.06 -18.67 -4.42
C PRO A 328 14.11 -17.71 -3.85
N ILE A 329 15.38 -18.09 -3.94
CA ILE A 329 16.48 -17.18 -3.63
C ILE A 329 16.43 -16.03 -4.66
N PRO A 330 16.39 -14.75 -4.23
CA PRO A 330 16.33 -13.63 -5.16
C PRO A 330 17.49 -13.69 -6.16
N THR A 331 17.16 -13.67 -7.45
CA THR A 331 18.15 -13.66 -8.53
C THR A 331 18.57 -12.23 -8.86
N GLU A 332 19.80 -12.07 -9.34
CA GLU A 332 20.29 -10.78 -9.86
C GLU A 332 19.50 -10.40 -11.11
N ILE A 333 18.69 -9.35 -11.02
CA ILE A 333 17.90 -8.84 -12.14
C ILE A 333 18.76 -7.83 -12.90
N ARG A 334 19.24 -8.22 -14.09
CA ARG A 334 19.92 -7.32 -15.02
C ARG A 334 18.92 -6.75 -16.01
N GLY A 335 18.82 -5.42 -16.07
CA GLY A 335 18.08 -4.73 -17.12
C GLY A 335 18.91 -4.52 -18.38
N ASN A 336 18.43 -3.64 -19.25
CA ASN A 336 19.08 -3.31 -20.52
C ASN A 336 20.03 -2.09 -20.46
N ILE A 337 20.36 -1.62 -19.25
CA ILE A 337 21.17 -0.43 -18.99
C ILE A 337 22.55 -0.84 -18.46
N MET A 338 23.62 -0.23 -18.98
CA MET A 338 25.01 -0.47 -18.57
C MET A 338 25.72 0.81 -18.15
N ASP A 339 26.62 0.68 -17.18
CA ASP A 339 27.65 1.67 -16.85
C ASP A 339 28.74 1.64 -17.94
N LEU A 340 29.01 2.80 -18.55
CA LEU A 340 29.99 2.96 -19.63
C LEU A 340 31.41 3.19 -19.09
N ASN A 341 31.55 3.52 -17.81
CA ASN A 341 32.83 3.67 -17.11
C ASN A 341 33.30 2.32 -16.57
N ASP A 342 32.37 1.47 -16.12
CA ASP A 342 32.65 0.14 -15.54
C ASP A 342 31.56 -0.90 -15.90
N PRO A 343 31.68 -1.61 -17.06
CA PRO A 343 30.65 -2.53 -17.54
C PRO A 343 30.36 -3.76 -16.65
N GLU A 344 31.20 -4.05 -15.65
CA GLU A 344 30.95 -5.12 -14.68
C GLU A 344 30.11 -4.63 -13.48
N ARG A 345 29.99 -3.31 -13.26
CA ARG A 345 29.14 -2.74 -12.22
C ARG A 345 27.66 -2.90 -12.59
N PRO A 346 26.83 -3.54 -11.75
CA PRO A 346 25.41 -3.69 -12.03
C PRO A 346 24.66 -2.36 -11.91
N VAL A 347 23.74 -2.12 -12.85
CA VAL A 347 22.77 -1.03 -12.83
C VAL A 347 21.38 -1.64 -12.67
N ILE A 348 20.58 -1.10 -11.76
CA ILE A 348 19.22 -1.55 -11.50
C ILE A 348 18.27 -0.72 -12.38
N GLY A 349 17.22 -1.34 -12.91
CA GLY A 349 16.21 -0.67 -13.73
C GLY A 349 16.29 -1.06 -15.21
N TYR A 350 15.28 -0.62 -15.96
CA TYR A 350 15.10 -0.93 -17.37
C TYR A 350 14.65 0.33 -18.10
N PHE A 351 15.09 0.47 -19.34
CA PHE A 351 14.62 1.50 -20.26
C PHE A 351 13.69 0.86 -21.31
N GLY A 352 12.41 1.20 -21.29
CA GLY A 352 11.40 0.67 -22.22
C GLY A 352 10.96 1.66 -23.31
N ALA A 353 10.27 1.17 -24.34
CA ALA A 353 9.72 2.02 -25.40
C ALA A 353 8.35 1.50 -25.90
N SER A 354 7.27 2.21 -25.56
CA SER A 354 5.91 1.89 -26.00
C SER A 354 5.04 3.13 -26.09
N THR A 355 4.17 3.20 -27.10
CA THR A 355 3.00 4.09 -27.03
C THR A 355 2.08 3.68 -25.89
N VAL A 356 1.15 4.54 -25.49
CA VAL A 356 0.16 4.25 -24.45
C VAL A 356 -1.26 4.18 -25.02
N SER A 357 -2.03 3.17 -24.61
CA SER A 357 -3.49 3.19 -24.75
C SER A 357 -4.12 3.46 -23.39
N GLU A 358 -5.00 4.46 -23.31
CA GLU A 358 -5.67 4.85 -22.07
C GLU A 358 -7.18 4.63 -22.15
N GLN A 359 -7.78 4.15 -21.07
CA GLN A 359 -9.24 4.14 -20.89
C GLN A 359 -9.60 4.53 -19.46
N ARG A 360 -10.53 5.47 -19.29
CA ARG A 360 -11.04 5.92 -17.99
C ARG A 360 -12.48 5.45 -17.78
N ILE A 361 -12.76 4.94 -16.58
CA ILE A 361 -14.10 4.59 -16.09
C ILE A 361 -14.39 5.31 -14.77
N PHE A 362 -15.67 5.35 -14.41
CA PHE A 362 -16.14 5.83 -13.13
C PHE A 362 -16.95 4.74 -12.42
N LEU A 363 -16.93 4.78 -11.08
CA LEU A 363 -17.81 4.03 -10.18
C LEU A 363 -18.65 5.05 -9.41
N HIS A 364 -19.96 5.02 -9.64
CA HIS A 364 -20.89 5.90 -8.93
C HIS A 364 -21.55 5.19 -7.73
N PRO A 365 -21.95 5.92 -6.67
CA PRO A 365 -22.63 5.36 -5.49
C PRO A 365 -23.88 4.52 -5.77
N ASN A 366 -24.55 4.74 -6.91
CA ASN A 366 -25.76 4.03 -7.32
C ASN A 366 -25.50 2.70 -8.06
N GLU A 367 -24.27 2.42 -8.47
CA GLU A 367 -23.88 1.14 -9.10
C GLU A 367 -23.66 0.02 -8.09
N TRP A 368 -23.54 0.37 -6.81
CA TRP A 368 -23.31 -0.57 -5.71
C TRP A 368 -24.61 -1.23 -5.24
N PRO A 369 -24.63 -2.54 -4.93
CA PRO A 369 -25.79 -3.18 -4.34
C PRO A 369 -26.19 -2.52 -3.02
N THR A 370 -27.48 -2.22 -2.84
CA THR A 370 -28.01 -1.53 -1.65
C THR A 370 -27.86 -2.31 -0.33
N THR A 371 -27.52 -3.61 -0.42
CA THR A 371 -27.18 -4.48 0.70
C THR A 371 -25.76 -4.24 1.22
N VAL A 372 -24.85 -3.68 0.42
CA VAL A 372 -23.44 -3.50 0.74
C VAL A 372 -23.24 -2.19 1.48
N ARG A 373 -22.73 -2.28 2.72
CA ARG A 373 -22.35 -1.09 3.50
C ARG A 373 -20.96 -0.63 3.07
N ARG A 374 -20.88 0.50 2.39
CA ARG A 374 -19.61 1.17 2.08
C ARG A 374 -19.15 2.01 3.27
N GLN A 375 -17.87 1.89 3.63
CA GLN A 375 -17.28 2.65 4.73
C GLN A 375 -17.09 4.11 4.31
N ARG A 376 -17.35 5.06 5.22
CA ARG A 376 -17.03 6.48 4.97
C ARG A 376 -15.51 6.68 4.95
N PRO A 377 -14.96 7.56 4.09
CA PRO A 377 -13.58 8.04 4.19
C PRO A 377 -13.31 8.53 5.62
N LEU A 378 -12.05 8.41 6.08
CA LEU A 378 -11.59 9.02 7.34
C LEU A 378 -12.43 8.61 8.57
N SER A 379 -13.02 7.41 8.56
CA SER A 379 -13.93 6.90 9.60
C SER A 379 -13.26 6.50 10.92
N ARG A 380 -11.98 6.83 11.11
CA ARG A 380 -11.22 6.69 12.37
C ARG A 380 -10.84 8.06 12.96
N CYS A 381 -11.66 9.07 12.69
CA CYS A 381 -11.54 10.39 13.30
C CYS A 381 -12.34 10.42 14.61
N GLU A 382 -11.62 10.44 15.73
CA GLU A 382 -12.19 10.61 17.07
C GLU A 382 -11.94 12.05 17.52
N PRO A 383 -12.98 12.84 17.83
CA PRO A 383 -12.83 14.16 18.43
C PRO A 383 -12.24 14.09 19.84
N ASP A 384 -11.46 15.09 20.19
CA ASP A 384 -10.96 15.35 21.53
C ASP A 384 -11.53 16.69 22.06
N THR A 385 -11.42 16.92 23.37
CA THR A 385 -11.95 18.13 24.03
C THR A 385 -10.92 18.72 24.98
N ILE A 386 -10.72 20.03 24.90
CA ILE A 386 -9.98 20.81 25.92
C ILE A 386 -10.95 21.76 26.62
N GLU A 387 -10.96 21.74 27.95
CA GLU A 387 -11.76 22.65 28.80
C GLU A 387 -11.24 24.09 28.68
N LEU A 388 -12.14 25.08 28.78
CA LEU A 388 -11.76 26.49 28.63
C LEU A 388 -11.07 27.05 29.88
N ASP A 389 -9.75 26.85 29.95
CA ASP A 389 -8.87 27.96 30.31
C ASP A 389 -8.38 28.67 29.04
N LEU A 390 -9.15 29.70 28.63
CA LEU A 390 -8.78 30.59 27.53
C LEU A 390 -7.39 31.21 27.74
N PHE A 391 -6.95 31.38 28.99
CA PHE A 391 -5.69 32.03 29.32
C PHE A 391 -4.49 31.10 29.07
N GLU A 392 -4.60 29.79 29.33
CA GLU A 392 -3.53 28.83 29.03
C GLU A 392 -3.37 28.59 27.52
N LEU A 393 -4.46 28.43 26.77
CA LEU A 393 -4.41 28.31 25.30
C LEU A 393 -3.84 29.58 24.63
N GLN A 394 -4.13 30.76 25.19
CA GLN A 394 -3.58 32.04 24.72
C GLN A 394 -2.07 32.21 25.00
N ILE A 395 -1.54 31.53 26.03
CA ILE A 395 -0.11 31.61 26.41
C ILE A 395 0.72 30.51 25.76
N THR A 396 0.14 29.33 25.52
CA THR A 396 0.86 28.14 25.02
C THR A 396 0.69 27.90 23.51
N GLY A 397 -0.31 28.52 22.88
CA GLY A 397 -0.77 28.13 21.54
C GLY A 397 -1.55 26.81 21.57
N MET A 398 -2.05 26.33 20.42
CA MET A 398 -2.53 24.94 20.37
C MET A 398 -1.34 24.00 20.63
N PRO A 399 -1.39 23.07 21.61
CA PRO A 399 -0.17 22.47 22.16
C PRO A 399 0.70 21.63 21.21
N ASN A 400 0.23 21.30 20.00
CA ASN A 400 1.00 20.67 18.91
C ASN A 400 0.29 20.90 17.56
N GLU A 401 1.04 20.86 16.46
CA GLU A 401 0.52 20.75 15.08
C GLU A 401 -0.31 19.46 14.82
N SER A 402 -0.40 18.57 15.82
CA SER A 402 -1.08 17.27 15.75
C SER A 402 -2.62 17.36 15.82
N TYR A 403 -3.18 18.52 16.15
CA TYR A 403 -4.62 18.76 16.25
C TYR A 403 -5.01 20.13 15.67
N ILE A 404 -6.21 20.19 15.10
CA ILE A 404 -6.88 21.41 14.66
C ILE A 404 -8.22 21.56 15.37
N TRP A 405 -8.59 22.80 15.67
CA TRP A 405 -9.89 23.16 16.22
C TRP A 405 -10.96 23.16 15.12
N TYR A 406 -12.14 22.61 15.40
CA TYR A 406 -13.25 22.57 14.44
C TYR A 406 -14.59 23.11 14.96
N ASP A 407 -14.85 23.07 16.27
CA ASP A 407 -16.11 23.55 16.86
C ASP A 407 -15.95 23.91 18.35
N THR A 408 -16.91 24.63 18.94
CA THR A 408 -16.90 25.06 20.34
C THR A 408 -17.94 24.30 21.14
N LEU A 409 -17.54 23.70 22.26
CA LEU A 409 -18.45 23.02 23.17
C LEU A 409 -19.15 24.05 24.07
N TYR A 410 -20.48 24.03 24.13
CA TYR A 410 -21.28 24.90 24.99
C TYR A 410 -21.99 24.12 26.10
N VAL A 411 -21.93 24.62 27.34
CA VAL A 411 -22.72 24.09 28.47
C VAL A 411 -23.75 25.13 28.88
N GLU A 412 -25.01 24.70 29.05
CA GLU A 412 -26.17 25.55 29.35
C GLU A 412 -26.41 26.72 28.37
N GLY A 413 -25.89 26.61 27.14
CA GLY A 413 -26.37 27.34 25.96
C GLY A 413 -25.98 28.81 25.83
N ILE A 414 -25.10 29.34 26.70
CA ILE A 414 -24.64 30.75 26.63
C ILE A 414 -23.12 30.86 26.77
N PHE A 415 -22.50 30.03 27.62
CA PHE A 415 -21.06 30.06 27.83
C PHE A 415 -20.40 28.88 27.09
N PRO A 416 -19.32 29.13 26.33
CA PRO A 416 -18.49 28.05 25.86
C PRO A 416 -17.83 27.40 27.09
N ALA A 417 -17.76 26.06 27.08
CA ALA A 417 -17.19 25.22 28.15
C ALA A 417 -15.91 24.48 27.72
N GLY A 418 -15.71 24.30 26.41
CA GLY A 418 -14.49 23.73 25.85
C GLY A 418 -14.33 24.00 24.36
N PHE A 419 -13.21 23.57 23.81
CA PHE A 419 -12.97 23.48 22.37
C PHE A 419 -13.01 22.03 21.92
N LEU A 420 -13.60 21.76 20.76
CA LEU A 420 -13.58 20.46 20.09
C LEU A 420 -12.45 20.43 19.07
N LEU A 421 -11.60 19.41 19.19
CA LEU A 421 -10.38 19.23 18.41
C LEU A 421 -10.42 17.92 17.61
N VAL A 422 -9.78 17.90 16.46
CA VAL A 422 -9.56 16.68 15.65
C VAL A 422 -8.15 16.69 15.07
N ARG A 423 -7.67 15.55 14.57
CA ARG A 423 -6.39 15.50 13.83
C ARG A 423 -6.51 16.30 12.51
N PRO A 424 -5.43 16.89 11.97
CA PRO A 424 -5.50 17.73 10.78
C PRO A 424 -6.30 17.12 9.61
N HIS A 425 -5.99 15.88 9.23
CA HIS A 425 -6.68 15.14 8.15
C HIS A 425 -8.17 14.84 8.38
N CYS A 426 -8.72 15.12 9.57
CA CYS A 426 -10.11 14.89 9.94
C CYS A 426 -11.01 16.13 9.79
N GLY A 427 -10.42 17.31 9.61
CA GLY A 427 -11.14 18.57 9.43
C GLY A 427 -10.61 19.47 8.30
N ASP A 428 -9.39 19.25 7.83
CA ASP A 428 -8.86 19.82 6.59
C ASP A 428 -8.52 18.71 5.58
N CYS A 429 -9.26 18.71 4.47
CA CYS A 429 -9.12 17.72 3.41
C CYS A 429 -7.80 17.90 2.62
N LYS A 430 -7.23 19.11 2.61
CA LYS A 430 -5.98 19.46 1.90
C LYS A 430 -4.75 18.75 2.48
N VAL A 431 -4.84 18.25 3.71
CA VAL A 431 -3.79 17.45 4.37
C VAL A 431 -3.57 16.09 3.66
N THR A 432 -4.58 15.56 2.96
CA THR A 432 -4.51 14.23 2.32
C THR A 432 -5.00 14.18 0.87
N GLY A 433 -5.43 15.31 0.34
CA GLY A 433 -6.00 15.47 -1.01
C GLY A 433 -5.90 16.92 -1.46
N PHE A 434 -6.66 17.27 -2.49
CA PHE A 434 -6.66 18.59 -3.09
C PHE A 434 -8.10 19.05 -3.39
N PRO A 435 -8.44 20.33 -3.20
CA PRO A 435 -9.81 20.84 -3.39
C PRO A 435 -10.15 21.07 -4.87
N GLU A 436 -9.14 21.19 -5.75
CA GLU A 436 -9.36 21.46 -7.17
C GLU A 436 -10.01 20.26 -7.86
N ARG A 437 -11.27 20.43 -8.28
CA ARG A 437 -12.00 19.39 -9.02
C ARG A 437 -11.25 18.98 -10.30
N PRO A 438 -10.94 17.68 -10.50
CA PRO A 438 -10.26 17.21 -11.70
C PRO A 438 -11.04 17.57 -12.97
N PRO A 439 -10.36 17.97 -14.07
CA PRO A 439 -11.03 18.43 -15.30
C PRO A 439 -11.82 17.33 -16.02
N TYR A 440 -11.55 16.06 -15.70
CA TYR A 440 -12.28 14.89 -16.21
C TYR A 440 -13.44 14.44 -15.31
N TRP A 441 -13.70 15.11 -14.18
CA TRP A 441 -14.71 14.66 -13.21
C TRP A 441 -16.15 14.91 -13.73
N PRO A 442 -17.08 13.94 -13.61
CA PRO A 442 -18.44 14.05 -14.15
C PRO A 442 -19.28 15.13 -13.45
N ASN A 443 -20.09 15.86 -14.24
CA ASN A 443 -20.91 17.01 -13.79
C ASN A 443 -22.10 16.62 -12.91
#